data_AF-A0A9D7I368-F1
#
_entry.id   AF-A0A9D7I368-F1
#
_cell.length_a   1.000
_cell.length_b   1.000
_cell.length_c   1.000
_cell.angle_alpha   90.00
_cell.angle_beta   90.00
_cell.angle_gamma   90.00
#
_symmetry.space_group_name_H-M   'P 1'
#
loop_
_entity.id
_entity.type
_entity.pdbx_description
1 polymer ?
#
loop_
_entity_poly.entity_id
_entity_poly.type
_entity_poly.pdbx_seq_one_letter_code
_entity_poly.pdbx_strand_id
1 'polypeptide(L)'
;MKAQSLVVSGLFSSLLVLSLSLPVFSQTLNFWIGGAPGLEREWNCPKNWSAYKVPNEFSSVVIPDVSTGSRSYPVIYSGVLEIYSLDLTSNASLEIGNQATLIVYGEIHNPGKVILNPDGILIEWEEVNKSQASALPAKRKAGY
;
A
#
# COMPACT_ATOMS: atom_id res chain seq x y z
N MET A 1 49.67 -9.41 57.61
CA MET A 1 48.53 -9.24 56.68
C MET A 1 48.90 -8.20 55.63
N LYS A 2 49.20 -8.62 54.39
CA LYS A 2 49.23 -7.77 53.19
C LYS A 2 48.71 -8.61 52.02
N ALA A 3 47.74 -8.04 51.31
CA ALA A 3 46.84 -8.71 50.39
C ALA A 3 47.51 -9.10 49.07
N GLN A 4 46.94 -10.15 48.47
CA GLN A 4 47.29 -10.76 47.20
C GLN A 4 47.05 -9.80 46.03
N SER A 5 47.99 -9.76 45.09
CA SER A 5 47.77 -9.21 43.75
C SER A 5 47.56 -10.39 42.79
N LEU A 6 46.39 -10.47 42.18
CA LEU A 6 46.11 -11.35 41.07
C LEU A 6 45.29 -10.56 40.04
N VAL A 7 45.98 -9.83 39.16
CA VAL A 7 45.33 -9.25 37.99
C VAL A 7 45.38 -10.33 36.90
N VAL A 8 44.30 -11.10 36.79
CA VAL A 8 44.13 -12.08 35.71
C VAL A 8 43.78 -11.31 34.44
N SER A 9 44.70 -11.36 33.49
CA SER A 9 44.57 -10.86 32.13
C SER A 9 43.68 -11.76 31.28
N GLY A 10 42.77 -11.15 30.52
CA GLY A 10 42.32 -11.68 29.22
C GLY A 10 40.96 -12.35 29.23
N LEU A 11 39.98 -11.70 28.59
CA LEU A 11 39.41 -12.09 27.29
C LEU A 11 38.21 -11.18 27.00
N PHE A 12 38.41 -10.19 26.13
CA PHE A 12 37.32 -9.47 25.46
C PHE A 12 36.64 -10.47 24.51
N SER A 13 35.64 -11.20 25.00
CA SER A 13 34.79 -12.00 24.12
C SER A 13 33.85 -11.04 23.41
N SER A 14 34.28 -10.55 22.24
CA SER A 14 33.44 -9.75 21.36
C SER A 14 32.33 -10.66 20.85
N LEU A 15 31.13 -10.47 21.39
CA LEU A 15 29.91 -11.15 20.98
C LEU A 15 29.59 -10.67 19.55
N LEU A 16 29.98 -11.45 18.54
CA LEU A 16 29.56 -11.25 17.15
C LEU A 16 28.06 -11.53 17.07
N VAL A 17 27.24 -10.50 17.27
CA VAL A 17 25.80 -10.59 17.02
C VAL A 17 25.63 -10.61 15.50
N LEU A 18 25.47 -11.81 14.94
CA LEU A 18 25.04 -12.01 13.56
C LEU A 18 23.58 -11.54 13.50
N SER A 19 23.36 -10.27 13.18
CA SER A 19 22.01 -9.74 12.98
C SER A 19 21.43 -10.34 11.70
N LEU A 20 20.55 -11.31 11.88
CA LEU A 20 19.68 -11.80 10.82
C LEU A 20 18.76 -10.62 10.43
N SER A 21 19.08 -9.91 9.35
CA SER A 21 18.21 -8.87 8.80
C SER A 21 17.06 -9.56 8.08
N LEU A 22 15.95 -9.75 8.78
CA LEU A 22 14.70 -10.13 8.13
C LEU A 22 14.23 -8.96 7.27
N PRO A 23 13.74 -9.19 6.05
CA PRO A 23 13.09 -8.14 5.28
C PRO A 23 11.81 -7.73 6.03
N VAL A 24 11.83 -6.54 6.63
CA VAL A 24 10.62 -5.88 7.12
C VAL A 24 9.89 -5.38 5.88
N PHE A 25 8.71 -5.91 5.60
CA PHE A 25 7.83 -5.35 4.57
C PHE A 25 7.46 -3.92 4.99
N SER A 26 8.11 -2.92 4.39
CA SER A 26 7.88 -1.51 4.71
C SER A 26 6.71 -1.01 3.89
N GLN A 27 5.49 -1.29 4.36
CA GLN A 27 4.30 -0.65 3.79
C GLN A 27 4.28 0.81 4.22
N THR A 28 4.13 1.72 3.26
CA THR A 28 4.07 3.16 3.54
C THR A 28 2.64 3.65 3.51
N LEU A 29 2.17 4.22 4.62
CA LEU A 29 0.87 4.89 4.69
C LEU A 29 0.96 6.26 4.01
N ASN A 30 0.10 6.53 3.04
CA ASN A 30 0.13 7.76 2.24
C ASN A 30 -1.28 8.33 2.08
N PHE A 31 -1.47 9.57 2.53
CA PHE A 31 -2.76 10.25 2.51
C PHE A 31 -2.85 11.15 1.28
N TRP A 32 -3.99 11.12 0.62
CA TRP A 32 -4.32 12.13 -0.36
C TRP A 32 -4.56 13.47 0.33
N ILE A 33 -3.84 14.50 -0.09
CA ILE A 33 -4.06 15.89 0.35
C ILE A 33 -4.63 16.76 -0.79
N GLY A 34 -4.27 16.45 -2.03
CA GLY A 34 -4.70 17.20 -3.22
C GLY A 34 -4.24 18.66 -3.21
N GLY A 35 -4.72 19.43 -4.19
CA GLY A 35 -4.60 20.89 -4.20
C GLY A 35 -3.26 21.46 -4.70
N ALA A 36 -2.39 20.66 -5.31
CA ALA A 36 -1.23 21.19 -6.03
C ALA A 36 -1.68 22.10 -7.19
N PRO A 37 -1.26 23.38 -7.26
CA PRO A 37 -1.75 24.32 -8.28
C PRO A 37 -1.54 23.81 -9.71
N GLY A 38 -2.62 23.78 -10.49
CA GLY A 38 -2.66 23.30 -11.88
C GLY A 38 -2.68 21.78 -12.05
N LEU A 39 -2.59 21.02 -10.95
CA LEU A 39 -2.59 19.56 -10.91
C LEU A 39 -3.38 19.06 -9.68
N GLU A 40 -4.41 19.78 -9.26
CA GLU A 40 -5.02 19.66 -7.93
C GLU A 40 -5.60 18.28 -7.64
N ARG A 41 -6.02 17.59 -8.72
CA ARG A 41 -6.67 16.28 -8.69
C ARG A 41 -5.79 15.16 -9.26
N GLU A 42 -4.60 15.49 -9.78
CA GLU A 42 -3.74 14.52 -10.47
C GLU A 42 -3.13 13.51 -9.49
N TRP A 43 -3.52 12.24 -9.61
CA TRP A 43 -2.97 11.15 -8.80
C TRP A 43 -1.44 11.07 -8.92
N ASN A 44 -0.89 11.26 -10.12
CA ASN A 44 0.55 11.15 -10.37
C ASN A 44 1.36 12.38 -9.93
N CYS A 45 0.75 13.36 -9.26
CA CYS A 45 1.46 14.50 -8.72
C CYS A 45 1.97 14.20 -7.30
N PRO A 46 3.30 14.09 -7.05
CA PRO A 46 3.82 13.78 -5.72
C PRO A 46 3.39 14.78 -4.65
N LYS A 47 3.16 16.05 -5.02
CA LYS A 47 2.72 17.12 -4.09
C LYS A 47 1.29 16.95 -3.59
N ASN A 48 0.48 16.08 -4.20
CA ASN A 48 -0.87 15.76 -3.74
C ASN A 48 -0.89 14.65 -2.69
N TRP A 49 0.28 14.14 -2.29
CA TRP A 49 0.43 13.04 -1.33
C TRP A 49 1.19 13.50 -0.09
N SER A 50 0.76 13.05 1.09
CA SER A 50 1.40 13.41 2.36
C SER A 50 2.88 13.02 2.44
N ALA A 51 3.27 11.93 1.76
CA ALA A 51 4.65 11.47 1.70
C ALA A 51 5.50 12.16 0.61
N TYR A 52 4.94 13.12 -0.13
CA TYR A 52 5.60 13.76 -1.29
C TYR A 52 6.09 12.77 -2.35
N LYS A 53 5.41 11.63 -2.47
CA LYS A 53 5.72 10.53 -3.38
C LYS A 53 4.40 9.92 -3.87
N VAL A 54 4.34 9.57 -5.15
CA VAL A 54 3.21 8.83 -5.74
C VAL A 54 3.17 7.42 -5.12
N PRO A 55 2.02 6.97 -4.59
CA PRO A 55 1.85 5.61 -4.11
C PRO A 55 2.20 4.56 -5.17
N ASN A 56 2.73 3.45 -4.71
CA ASN A 56 3.05 2.28 -5.52
C ASN A 56 2.59 0.99 -4.82
N GLU A 57 2.97 -0.17 -5.34
CA GLU A 57 2.52 -1.49 -4.91
C GLU A 57 2.79 -1.82 -3.42
N PHE A 58 3.64 -1.05 -2.76
CA PHE A 58 3.94 -1.16 -1.33
C PHE A 58 3.26 -0.08 -0.47
N SER A 59 2.37 0.73 -1.05
CA SER A 59 1.74 1.86 -0.38
C SER A 59 0.31 1.54 0.06
N SER A 60 0.01 1.84 1.32
CA SER A 60 -1.37 1.90 1.83
C SER A 60 -1.91 3.30 1.62
N VAL A 61 -2.94 3.42 0.77
CA VAL A 61 -3.51 4.70 0.37
C VAL A 61 -4.76 5.01 1.20
N VAL A 62 -4.81 6.23 1.73
CA VAL A 62 -6.01 6.77 2.40
C VAL A 62 -6.51 7.99 1.66
N ILE A 63 -7.77 7.98 1.24
CA ILE A 63 -8.45 9.11 0.61
C ILE A 63 -9.47 9.67 1.60
N PRO A 64 -9.21 10.85 2.19
CA PRO A 64 -10.12 11.49 3.13
C PRO A 64 -11.27 12.22 2.42
N ASP A 65 -12.32 12.56 3.16
CA ASP A 65 -13.28 13.57 2.75
C ASP A 65 -12.59 14.94 2.64
N VAL A 66 -12.46 15.43 1.40
CA VAL A 66 -11.86 16.73 1.09
C VAL A 66 -12.88 17.85 0.87
N SER A 67 -14.18 17.60 1.10
CA SER A 67 -15.27 18.55 0.80
C SER A 67 -15.15 19.89 1.55
N THR A 68 -14.50 19.88 2.72
CA THR A 68 -14.26 21.09 3.54
C THR A 68 -12.83 21.64 3.42
N GLY A 69 -11.91 20.89 2.78
CA GLY A 69 -10.51 21.24 2.64
C GLY A 69 -10.14 21.64 1.20
N SER A 70 -9.28 20.84 0.55
CA SER A 70 -8.80 21.10 -0.81
C SER A 70 -9.89 21.01 -1.88
N ARG A 71 -11.04 20.38 -1.58
CA ARG A 71 -12.15 20.11 -2.52
C ARG A 71 -11.71 19.37 -3.79
N SER A 72 -10.53 18.77 -3.76
CA SER A 72 -9.85 18.23 -4.92
C SER A 72 -9.60 16.76 -4.68
N TYR A 73 -10.59 15.94 -5.03
CA TYR A 73 -10.49 14.48 -4.90
C TYR A 73 -9.65 13.89 -6.04
N PRO A 74 -8.95 12.77 -5.80
CA PRO A 74 -8.01 12.21 -6.76
C PRO A 74 -8.69 11.71 -8.05
N VAL A 75 -7.97 11.88 -9.15
CA VAL A 75 -8.29 11.37 -10.50
C VAL A 75 -7.08 10.63 -11.03
N ILE A 76 -7.29 9.39 -11.46
CA ILE A 76 -6.34 8.64 -12.27
C ILE A 76 -6.76 8.82 -13.72
N TYR A 77 -6.12 9.71 -14.46
CA TYR A 77 -6.53 10.02 -15.84
C TYR A 77 -6.27 8.87 -16.82
N SER A 78 -5.12 8.20 -16.68
CA SER A 78 -4.69 7.11 -17.57
C SER A 78 -3.57 6.27 -16.94
N GLY A 79 -3.33 5.07 -17.49
CA GLY A 79 -2.21 4.20 -17.14
C GLY A 79 -2.60 3.07 -16.18
N VAL A 80 -1.62 2.26 -15.82
CA VAL A 80 -1.79 1.18 -14.83
C VAL A 80 -1.07 1.60 -13.56
N LEU A 81 -1.80 1.66 -12.47
CA LEU A 81 -1.29 1.99 -11.14
C LEU A 81 -1.54 0.83 -10.19
N GLU A 82 -0.58 0.61 -9.31
CA GLU A 82 -0.58 -0.48 -8.36
C GLU A 82 -0.43 0.09 -6.96
N ILE A 83 -1.25 -0.37 -6.03
CA ILE A 83 -1.18 -0.02 -4.61
C ILE A 83 -1.39 -1.26 -3.74
N TYR A 84 -0.93 -1.20 -2.49
CA TYR A 84 -1.16 -2.29 -1.57
C TYR A 84 -2.60 -2.29 -1.06
N SER A 85 -3.06 -1.20 -0.44
CA SER A 85 -4.43 -1.12 0.09
C SER A 85 -5.06 0.24 -0.19
N LEU A 86 -6.38 0.28 -0.19
CA LEU A 86 -7.18 1.47 -0.47
C LEU A 86 -8.24 1.67 0.60
N ASP A 87 -8.17 2.78 1.33
CA ASP A 87 -9.18 3.21 2.30
C ASP A 87 -9.80 4.55 1.86
N LEU A 88 -11.08 4.53 1.45
CA LEU A 88 -11.87 5.74 1.17
C LEU A 88 -12.75 6.03 2.37
N THR A 89 -12.50 7.13 3.08
CA THR A 89 -13.41 7.54 4.17
C THR A 89 -14.80 7.91 3.64
N SER A 90 -15.81 7.95 4.53
CA SER A 90 -17.16 8.38 4.15
C SER A 90 -17.15 9.73 3.44
N ASN A 91 -17.92 9.85 2.34
CA ASN A 91 -17.96 11.01 1.44
C ASN A 91 -16.68 11.29 0.63
N ALA A 92 -15.59 10.53 0.82
CA ALA A 92 -14.45 10.61 -0.08
C ALA A 92 -14.83 10.15 -1.49
N SER A 93 -14.10 10.67 -2.49
CA SER A 93 -14.29 10.30 -3.88
C SER A 93 -12.95 9.92 -4.52
N LEU A 94 -12.97 8.94 -5.41
CA LEU A 94 -11.86 8.59 -6.31
C LEU A 94 -12.42 8.43 -7.72
N GLU A 95 -11.79 9.04 -8.71
CA GLU A 95 -12.16 8.85 -10.11
C GLU A 95 -11.09 8.08 -10.88
N ILE A 96 -11.54 7.08 -11.64
CA ILE A 96 -10.72 6.28 -12.56
C ILE A 96 -11.16 6.62 -13.98
N GLY A 97 -10.26 7.21 -14.76
CA GLY A 97 -10.45 7.67 -16.14
C GLY A 97 -10.64 6.55 -17.16
N ASN A 98 -11.05 6.92 -18.38
CA ASN A 98 -11.34 6.00 -19.51
C ASN A 98 -10.14 5.17 -20.01
N GLN A 99 -8.95 5.28 -19.42
CA GLN A 99 -7.78 4.48 -19.83
C GLN A 99 -6.92 4.17 -18.60
N ALA A 100 -7.55 4.13 -17.44
CA ALA A 100 -6.89 3.95 -16.17
C ALA A 100 -7.28 2.61 -15.56
N THR A 101 -6.28 1.90 -15.05
CA THR A 101 -6.46 0.70 -14.24
C THR A 101 -5.81 0.94 -12.89
N LEU A 102 -6.57 0.77 -11.81
CA LEU A 102 -6.05 0.71 -10.45
C LEU A 102 -6.09 -0.74 -9.98
N ILE A 103 -4.92 -1.28 -9.62
CA ILE A 103 -4.75 -2.61 -9.05
C ILE A 103 -4.49 -2.45 -7.56
N VAL A 104 -5.29 -3.12 -6.73
CA VAL A 104 -5.14 -3.15 -5.28
C VAL A 104 -4.81 -4.58 -4.86
N TYR A 105 -3.64 -4.79 -4.26
CA TYR A 105 -3.15 -6.13 -3.92
C TYR A 105 -3.73 -6.70 -2.62
N GLY A 106 -4.02 -5.84 -1.67
CA GLY A 106 -4.65 -6.12 -0.39
C GLY A 106 -6.10 -5.63 -0.38
N GLU A 107 -6.54 -5.14 0.77
CA GLU A 107 -7.94 -4.83 1.01
C GLU A 107 -8.36 -3.46 0.46
N ILE A 108 -9.61 -3.39 0.01
CA ILE A 108 -10.34 -2.15 -0.27
C ILE A 108 -11.39 -1.94 0.82
N HIS A 109 -11.24 -0.85 1.59
CA HIS A 109 -12.28 -0.36 2.49
C HIS A 109 -12.90 0.91 1.88
N ASN A 110 -14.20 0.86 1.55
CA ASN A 110 -14.83 1.94 0.78
C ASN A 110 -16.25 2.30 1.26
N PRO A 111 -16.37 3.06 2.36
CA PRO A 111 -17.58 3.81 2.70
C PRO A 111 -17.78 5.10 1.85
N GLY A 112 -16.86 5.42 0.95
CA GLY A 112 -16.93 6.58 0.04
C GLY A 112 -17.53 6.24 -1.33
N LYS A 113 -16.99 6.87 -2.38
CA LYS A 113 -17.42 6.68 -3.78
C LYS A 113 -16.23 6.50 -4.71
N VAL A 114 -16.24 5.41 -5.49
CA VAL A 114 -15.39 5.25 -6.67
C VAL A 114 -16.21 5.57 -7.91
N ILE A 115 -15.72 6.48 -8.74
CA ILE A 115 -16.30 6.87 -10.03
C ILE A 115 -15.49 6.17 -11.12
N LEU A 116 -16.09 5.16 -11.75
CA LEU A 116 -15.50 4.47 -12.90
C LEU A 116 -16.05 5.09 -14.18
N ASN A 117 -15.16 5.67 -15.00
CA ASN A 117 -15.50 6.04 -16.36
C ASN A 117 -15.60 4.77 -17.25
N PRO A 118 -16.29 4.80 -18.41
CA PRO A 118 -16.62 3.60 -19.21
C PRO A 118 -15.55 2.52 -19.40
N ASP A 119 -14.28 2.89 -19.62
CA ASP A 119 -13.19 1.93 -19.77
C ASP A 119 -12.16 1.98 -18.60
N GLY A 120 -12.53 2.61 -17.49
CA GLY A 120 -11.76 2.61 -16.24
C GLY A 120 -11.95 1.31 -15.47
N ILE A 121 -10.86 0.74 -14.94
CA ILE A 121 -10.87 -0.56 -14.28
C ILE A 121 -10.34 -0.44 -12.84
N LEU A 122 -11.08 -1.01 -11.89
CA LEU A 122 -10.59 -1.28 -10.54
C LEU A 122 -10.46 -2.79 -10.37
N ILE A 123 -9.26 -3.26 -10.03
CA ILE A 123 -8.95 -4.67 -9.80
C ILE A 123 -8.61 -4.85 -8.32
N GLU A 124 -9.38 -5.68 -7.62
CA GLU A 124 -9.03 -6.21 -6.31
C GLU A 124 -8.38 -7.58 -6.48
N TRP A 125 -7.09 -7.70 -6.15
CA TRP A 125 -6.31 -8.90 -6.47
C TRP A 125 -6.77 -10.15 -5.69
N GLU A 126 -7.37 -9.98 -4.52
CA GLU A 126 -7.85 -11.11 -3.72
C GLU A 126 -9.06 -11.83 -4.36
N GLU A 127 -9.97 -11.10 -5.02
CA GLU A 127 -11.11 -11.70 -5.73
C GLU A 127 -10.68 -12.50 -6.98
N VAL A 128 -9.63 -12.04 -7.66
CA VAL A 128 -9.05 -12.75 -8.82
C VAL A 128 -8.51 -14.11 -8.40
N ASN A 129 -7.86 -14.22 -7.25
CA ASN A 129 -7.32 -15.48 -6.76
C ASN A 129 -8.41 -16.44 -6.27
N LYS A 130 -9.46 -15.93 -5.61
CA LYS A 130 -10.61 -16.76 -5.17
C LYS A 130 -11.39 -17.31 -6.35
N SER A 131 -11.62 -16.52 -7.40
CA SER A 131 -12.31 -16.97 -8.61
C SER A 131 -11.52 -18.06 -9.36
N GLN A 132 -10.20 -17.89 -9.51
CA GLN A 132 -9.31 -18.92 -10.09
C GLN A 132 -9.26 -20.21 -9.25
N ALA A 133 -9.22 -20.10 -7.93
CA ALA A 133 -9.23 -21.25 -7.03
C ALA A 133 -10.56 -22.04 -7.08
N SER A 134 -11.69 -21.34 -7.26
CA SER A 134 -13.02 -21.96 -7.40
C SER A 134 -13.24 -22.65 -8.75
N ALA A 135 -12.47 -22.26 -9.78
CA ALA A 135 -12.53 -22.83 -11.13
C ALA A 135 -11.70 -24.13 -11.28
N LEU A 136 -10.92 -24.53 -10.27
CA LEU A 136 -10.18 -25.79 -10.29
C LEU A 136 -11.14 -26.98 -10.15
N PRO A 137 -11.12 -27.97 -11.07
CA PRO A 137 -12.00 -29.13 -10.97
C PRO A 137 -11.64 -29.92 -9.70
N ALA A 138 -12.65 -30.15 -8.85
CA ALA A 138 -12.52 -30.98 -7.65
C ALA A 138 -11.89 -32.33 -8.04
N LYS A 139 -10.66 -32.60 -7.57
CA LYS A 139 -10.00 -33.88 -7.78
C LYS A 139 -10.91 -34.98 -7.24
N ARG A 140 -11.55 -35.75 -8.13
CA ARG A 140 -12.24 -37.00 -7.77
C ARG A 140 -11.19 -37.88 -7.11
N LYS A 141 -11.37 -38.20 -5.82
CA LYS A 141 -10.61 -39.27 -5.18
C LYS A 141 -10.88 -40.55 -5.97
N ALA A 142 -9.90 -41.00 -6.73
CA ALA A 142 -9.90 -42.35 -7.28
C ALA A 142 -9.70 -43.30 -6.09
N GLY A 143 -10.76 -44.02 -5.73
CA GLY A 143 -10.67 -45.14 -4.80
C GLY A 143 -9.99 -46.31 -5.52
N TYR A 144 -8.91 -46.80 -4.94
CA TYR A 144 -8.43 -48.17 -5.07
C TYR A 144 -8.29 -48.72 -3.66
#